data_AF-A0A140GJZ5-F1
#
_entry.id   AF-A0A140GJZ5-F1
#
_cell.length_a   1.000
_cell.length_b   1.000
_cell.length_c   1.000
_cell.angle_alpha   90.00
_cell.angle_beta   90.00
_cell.angle_gamma   90.00
#
_symmetry.space_group_name_H-M   'P 1'
#
loop_
_entity.id
_entity.type
_entity.pdbx_description
1 polymer ?
#
loop_
_entity_poly.entity_id
_entity_poly.type
_entity_poly.pdbx_seq_one_letter_code
_entity_poly.pdbx_strand_id
1 'polypeptide(L)'
;WDGEGSNGGVTKPKFFYAHDLTDSTITNLYIENTLVQAVSIDNADGLTITDMTINNEAGDALGANTDGFDIGSSTNVVITGANVYNQDDCLA
;
A
#
# COMPACT_ATOMS: atom_id res chain seq x y z
N TRP A 1 6.52 6.40 13.23
CA TRP A 1 5.85 7.61 12.72
C TRP A 1 6.15 8.81 13.60
N ASP A 2 5.99 10.02 13.06
CA ASP A 2 6.21 11.30 13.74
C ASP A 2 4.98 12.24 13.68
N GLY A 3 3.83 11.76 13.19
CA GLY A 3 2.60 12.55 13.02
C GLY A 3 2.50 13.31 11.70
N GLU A 4 3.59 13.41 10.93
CA GLU A 4 3.68 14.31 9.77
C GLU A 4 3.51 13.59 8.42
N GLY A 5 3.51 12.25 8.41
CA GLY A 5 3.38 11.45 7.19
C GLY A 5 4.43 11.83 6.13
N SER A 6 3.99 12.03 4.90
CA SER A 6 4.80 12.57 3.79
C SER A 6 4.74 14.10 3.65
N ASN A 7 3.95 14.78 4.48
CA ASN A 7 3.77 16.25 4.43
C ASN A 7 4.85 17.03 5.19
N GLY A 8 5.69 16.35 5.98
CA GLY A 8 6.73 16.98 6.77
C GLY A 8 7.53 15.97 7.59
N GLY A 9 8.27 16.48 8.58
CA GLY A 9 9.06 15.66 9.50
C GLY A 9 10.25 14.95 8.83
N VAL A 10 10.53 13.73 9.27
CA VAL A 10 11.61 12.91 8.68
C VAL A 10 11.13 12.33 7.35
N THR A 11 11.98 12.31 6.32
CA THR A 11 11.70 11.61 5.07
C THR A 11 11.47 10.12 5.31
N LYS A 12 10.32 9.61 4.88
CA LYS A 12 9.90 8.22 5.04
C LYS A 12 9.85 7.54 3.67
N PRO A 13 10.44 6.35 3.50
CA PRO A 13 10.34 5.60 2.24
C PRO A 13 8.95 4.96 2.08
N LYS A 14 8.47 4.87 0.85
CA LYS A 14 7.37 3.96 0.47
C LYS A 14 7.82 2.51 0.66
N PHE A 15 6.87 1.61 0.92
CA PHE A 15 7.20 0.23 1.32
C PHE A 15 7.42 -0.72 0.14
N PHE A 16 6.41 -0.95 -0.73
CA PHE A 16 6.48 -1.94 -1.79
C PHE A 16 6.09 -1.37 -3.16
N TYR A 17 6.95 -1.54 -4.16
CA TYR A 17 6.70 -1.12 -5.55
C TYR A 17 6.35 -2.35 -6.40
N ALA A 18 5.07 -2.47 -6.76
CA ALA A 18 4.52 -3.44 -7.70
C ALA A 18 4.50 -2.82 -9.11
N HIS A 19 5.66 -2.35 -9.57
CA HIS A 19 5.80 -1.61 -10.83
C HIS A 19 6.11 -2.55 -12.00
N ASP A 20 5.65 -2.19 -13.20
CA ASP A 20 5.98 -2.87 -14.46
C ASP A 20 5.63 -4.39 -14.46
N LEU A 21 4.59 -4.77 -13.71
CA LEU A 21 4.13 -6.16 -13.64
C LEU A 21 3.09 -6.44 -14.73
N THR A 22 3.34 -7.50 -15.51
CA THR A 22 2.41 -8.00 -16.54
C THR A 22 1.97 -9.41 -16.20
N ASP A 23 0.67 -9.70 -16.32
CA ASP A 23 0.07 -11.04 -16.10
C ASP A 23 0.58 -11.72 -14.82
N SER A 24 0.66 -10.94 -13.74
CA SER A 24 1.34 -11.30 -12.50
C SER A 24 0.36 -11.47 -11.34
N THR A 25 0.78 -12.23 -10.32
CA THR A 25 -0.03 -12.47 -9.12
C THR A 25 0.78 -12.23 -7.85
N ILE A 26 0.11 -11.65 -6.84
CA ILE A 26 0.62 -11.52 -5.47
C ILE A 26 -0.45 -12.09 -4.54
N THR A 27 -0.11 -13.05 -3.70
CA THR A 27 -1.10 -13.78 -2.89
C THR A 27 -0.66 -13.89 -1.44
N ASN A 28 -1.57 -13.60 -0.51
CA ASN A 28 -1.43 -13.84 0.92
C ASN A 28 -0.17 -13.20 1.55
N LEU A 29 0.18 -12.00 1.08
CA LEU A 29 1.25 -11.21 1.70
C LEU A 29 0.72 -10.50 2.94
N TYR A 30 1.51 -10.52 4.02
CA TYR A 30 1.21 -9.77 5.24
C TYR A 30 2.25 -8.65 5.41
N ILE A 31 1.78 -7.40 5.43
CA ILE A 31 2.58 -6.18 5.61
C ILE A 31 2.22 -5.57 6.96
N GLU A 32 3.23 -5.16 7.74
CA GLU A 32 3.05 -4.58 9.06
C GLU A 32 3.81 -3.26 9.21
N ASN A 33 3.17 -2.25 9.82
CA ASN A 33 3.76 -1.01 10.30
C ASN A 33 4.56 -0.22 9.23
N THR A 34 3.95 0.04 8.08
CA THR A 34 4.54 0.86 7.02
C THR A 34 4.71 2.32 7.46
N LEU A 35 5.83 2.94 7.07
CA LEU A 35 6.15 4.31 7.50
C LEU A 35 5.25 5.36 6.82
N VAL A 36 4.93 5.12 5.55
CA VAL A 36 3.94 5.82 4.70
C VAL A 36 3.25 4.76 3.82
N GLN A 37 2.95 5.02 2.55
CA GLN A 37 2.18 4.15 1.66
C GLN A 37 2.75 2.73 1.57
N ALA A 38 1.85 1.75 1.61
CA ALA A 38 2.18 0.33 1.67
C ALA A 38 2.49 -0.23 0.28
N VAL A 39 1.55 -0.19 -0.66
CA VAL A 39 1.71 -0.80 -1.99
C VAL A 39 1.51 0.26 -3.07
N SER A 40 2.56 0.59 -3.81
CA SER A 40 2.47 1.40 -5.02
C SER A 40 2.44 0.49 -6.23
N ILE A 41 1.32 0.52 -6.95
CA ILE A 41 1.10 -0.18 -8.21
C ILE A 41 1.21 0.86 -9.32
N ASP A 42 2.14 0.69 -10.25
CA ASP A 42 2.32 1.63 -11.36
C ASP A 42 2.75 0.88 -12.62
N ASN A 43 2.25 1.33 -13.77
CA ASN A 43 2.51 0.71 -15.08
C ASN A 43 2.27 -0.82 -15.10
N ALA A 44 1.26 -1.31 -14.38
CA ALA A 44 0.91 -2.72 -14.34
C ALA A 44 -0.25 -3.05 -15.32
N ASP A 45 -0.22 -4.24 -15.91
CA ASP A 45 -1.31 -4.78 -16.74
C ASP A 45 -1.60 -6.24 -16.38
N GLY A 46 -2.82 -6.52 -15.92
CA GLY A 46 -3.23 -7.88 -15.54
C GLY A 46 -2.65 -8.34 -14.19
N LEU A 47 -2.36 -7.43 -13.27
CA LEU A 47 -1.94 -7.75 -11.91
C LEU A 47 -3.14 -8.20 -11.05
N THR A 48 -3.07 -9.40 -10.46
CA THR A 48 -4.04 -9.85 -9.45
C THR A 48 -3.40 -9.95 -8.08
N ILE A 49 -3.94 -9.22 -7.11
CA ILE A 49 -3.60 -9.29 -5.68
C ILE A 49 -4.73 -10.00 -4.94
N THR A 50 -4.41 -11.03 -4.17
CA THR A 50 -5.39 -11.85 -3.45
C THR A 50 -5.00 -12.03 -1.99
N ASP A 51 -5.96 -11.80 -1.09
CA ASP A 51 -5.85 -12.04 0.36
C ASP A 51 -4.66 -11.34 1.04
N MET A 52 -4.26 -10.16 0.54
CA MET A 52 -3.20 -9.37 1.16
C MET A 52 -3.70 -8.71 2.46
N THR A 53 -2.90 -8.77 3.52
CA THR A 53 -3.16 -8.04 4.77
C THR A 53 -2.16 -6.90 4.92
N ILE A 54 -2.67 -5.70 5.19
CA ILE A 54 -1.88 -4.52 5.56
C ILE A 54 -2.34 -4.10 6.96
N ASN A 55 -1.47 -4.25 7.94
CA ASN A 55 -1.77 -3.93 9.34
C ASN A 55 -0.84 -2.82 9.86
N ASN A 56 -1.39 -1.63 9.93
CA ASN A 56 -0.75 -0.45 10.51
C ASN A 56 -1.44 0.00 11.81
N GLU A 57 -2.08 -0.90 12.56
CA GLU A 57 -2.81 -0.57 13.80
C GLU A 57 -1.95 0.14 14.84
N ALA A 58 -0.66 -0.23 14.96
CA ALA A 58 0.27 0.48 15.84
C ALA A 58 0.49 1.96 15.45
N GLY A 59 0.08 2.35 14.25
CA GLY A 59 0.14 3.70 13.72
C GLY A 59 -0.99 4.62 14.18
N ASP A 60 -2.05 4.18 14.85
CA ASP A 60 -3.26 5.01 15.05
C ASP A 60 -3.05 6.39 15.66
N ALA A 61 -2.06 6.53 16.54
CA ALA A 61 -1.79 7.81 17.18
C ALA A 61 -0.98 8.79 16.32
N LEU A 62 -0.12 8.30 15.42
CA LEU A 62 0.93 9.10 14.77
C LEU A 62 1.16 8.78 13.29
N GLY A 63 0.53 7.73 12.77
CA GLY A 63 0.57 7.32 11.38
C GLY A 63 -0.24 8.27 10.52
N ALA A 64 0.31 8.58 9.35
CA ALA A 64 -0.31 9.43 8.34
C ALA A 64 0.25 9.04 6.97
N ASN A 65 -0.57 9.12 5.92
CA ASN A 65 -0.20 8.70 4.57
C ASN A 65 0.24 7.23 4.50
N THR A 66 -0.44 6.36 5.28
CA THR A 66 -0.21 4.91 5.31
C THR A 66 -1.16 4.19 4.36
N ASP A 67 -1.34 4.74 3.17
CA ASP A 67 -2.26 4.30 2.12
C ASP A 67 -2.04 2.80 1.84
N GLY A 68 -3.14 2.05 1.68
CA GLY A 68 -3.08 0.60 1.45
C GLY A 68 -2.54 0.29 0.06
N PHE A 69 -3.24 0.77 -0.96
CA PHE A 69 -2.90 0.59 -2.36
C PHE A 69 -3.01 1.91 -3.12
N ASP A 70 -1.88 2.42 -3.62
CA ASP A 70 -1.84 3.52 -4.59
C ASP A 70 -1.78 2.94 -6.00
N ILE A 71 -2.74 3.27 -6.88
CA ILE A 71 -2.73 2.79 -8.27
C ILE A 71 -2.50 3.94 -9.26
N GLY A 72 -1.34 3.94 -9.90
CA GLY A 72 -1.00 4.80 -11.04
C GLY A 72 -0.95 4.01 -12.35
N SER A 73 -1.22 4.68 -13.47
CA SER A 73 -0.92 4.23 -14.85
C SER A 73 -1.11 2.74 -15.16
N SER A 74 -2.14 2.09 -14.60
CA SER A 74 -2.30 0.63 -14.65
C SER A 74 -3.64 0.23 -15.25
N THR A 75 -3.69 -0.96 -15.86
CA THR A 75 -4.91 -1.53 -16.46
C THR A 75 -5.14 -2.94 -15.91
N ASN A 76 -6.41 -3.37 -15.81
CA ASN A 76 -6.76 -4.73 -15.39
C ASN A 76 -6.17 -5.18 -14.04
N VAL A 77 -6.03 -4.26 -13.08
CA VAL A 77 -5.62 -4.59 -11.72
C VAL A 77 -6.82 -5.13 -10.95
N VAL A 78 -6.68 -6.31 -10.35
CA VAL A 78 -7.69 -6.94 -9.50
C VAL A 78 -7.14 -7.08 -8.10
N ILE A 79 -7.79 -6.47 -7.11
CA ILE A 79 -7.48 -6.65 -5.69
C ILE A 79 -8.70 -7.32 -5.06
N THR A 80 -8.51 -8.48 -4.43
CA THR A 80 -9.60 -9.24 -3.83
C THR A 80 -9.18 -9.85 -2.49
N GLY A 81 -10.10 -9.90 -1.52
CA GLY A 81 -9.85 -10.47 -0.19
C GLY A 81 -8.88 -9.66 0.68
N ALA A 82 -8.53 -8.43 0.30
CA ALA A 82 -7.60 -7.63 1.08
C ALA A 82 -8.19 -7.22 2.44
N ASN A 83 -7.34 -7.23 3.48
CA ASN A 83 -7.67 -6.71 4.80
C ASN A 83 -6.72 -5.57 5.13
N VAL A 84 -7.25 -4.35 5.28
CA VAL A 84 -6.45 -3.14 5.47
C VAL A 84 -6.88 -2.44 6.74
N TYR A 85 -5.93 -2.28 7.67
CA TYR A 85 -6.02 -1.40 8.81
C TYR A 85 -4.93 -0.34 8.67
N ASN A 86 -5.31 0.92 8.45
CA ASN A 86 -4.39 2.02 8.21
C ASN A 86 -4.97 3.39 8.64
N GLN A 87 -4.24 4.47 8.33
CA GLN A 87 -4.57 5.85 8.73
C GLN A 87 -4.82 6.79 7.54
N ASP A 88 -4.92 6.24 6.33
CA ASP A 88 -5.17 7.00 5.10
C ASP A 88 -6.00 6.14 4.13
N ASP A 89 -6.01 6.46 2.85
CA ASP A 89 -6.82 5.75 1.86
C ASP A 89 -6.56 4.24 1.86
N CYS A 90 -7.64 3.46 1.90
CA CYS A 90 -7.56 2.00 1.72
C CYS A 90 -7.16 1.66 0.26
N LEU A 91 -7.63 2.48 -0.69
CA LEU A 91 -7.35 2.42 -2.12
C LEU A 91 -7.42 3.83 -2.69
N ALA A 92 -6.39 4.24 -3.43
CA ALA A 92 -6.28 5.54 -4.11
C ALA A 92 -6.02 5.38 -5.62
#